data_AF-A0A212EL34-F1
#
_entry.id   AF-A0A212EL34-F1
#
_cell.length_a   1.000
_cell.length_b   1.000
_cell.length_c   1.000
_cell.angle_alpha   90.00
_cell.angle_beta   90.00
_cell.angle_gamma   90.00
#
_symmetry.space_group_name_H-M   'P 1'
#
loop_
_entity.id
_entity.type
_entity.pdbx_description
1 polymer ?
#
loop_
_entity_poly.entity_id
_entity_poly.type
_entity_poly.pdbx_seq_one_letter_code
_entity_poly.pdbx_strand_id
1 'polypeptide(L)' 'MAIKEAMRLHPSIATLSRRCVQNTVLPNGNIVVEKDTKIFIPVYELHHDEKYFPDPEAYKPERFS' A
#
# COMPACT_ATOMS: atom_id res chain seq x y z
N MET A 1 6.49 -5.03 17.64
CA MET A 1 5.16 -5.00 18.27
C MET A 1 4.19 -5.92 17.53
N ALA A 2 3.59 -6.89 18.23
CA ALA A 2 2.77 -7.97 17.66
C ALA A 2 1.56 -7.52 16.82
N ILE A 3 0.85 -6.47 17.26
CA ILE A 3 -0.35 -5.95 16.55
C ILE A 3 0.02 -5.39 15.18
N LYS A 4 1.14 -4.67 15.07
CA LYS A 4 1.58 -4.08 13.80
C LYS A 4 1.97 -5.14 12.78
N GLU A 5 2.66 -6.19 13.21
CA GLU A 5 3.00 -7.30 12.31
C GLU A 5 1.76 -8.08 11.88
N ALA A 6 0.79 -8.28 12.78
CA ALA A 6 -0.47 -8.92 12.41
C ALA A 6 -1.23 -8.11 11.35
N MET A 7 -1.28 -6.78 11.51
CA MET A 7 -1.90 -5.88 10.54
C MET A 7 -1.12 -5.76 9.23
N ARG A 8 0.20 -6.02 9.23
CA ARG A 8 1.00 -6.08 8.01
C ARG A 8 0.59 -7.29 7.16
N LEU A 9 0.57 -8.49 7.74
CA LEU A 9 0.16 -9.74 7.07
C LEU A 9 -1.33 -9.76 6.71
N HIS A 10 -2.17 -9.23 7.61
CA HIS A 10 -3.63 -9.28 7.49
C HIS A 10 -4.22 -7.87 7.60
N PRO A 11 -3.98 -6.99 6.61
CA PRO A 11 -4.57 -5.66 6.63
C PRO A 11 -6.08 -5.77 6.50
N SER A 12 -6.82 -4.91 7.22
CA SER A 12 -8.29 -4.89 7.15
C SER A 12 -8.83 -4.57 5.75
N ILE A 13 -8.04 -3.87 4.93
CA ILE A 13 -8.36 -3.53 3.54
C ILE A 13 -7.13 -3.83 2.68
N ALA A 14 -7.32 -4.66 1.65
CA ALA A 14 -6.23 -5.04 0.74
C ALA A 14 -5.85 -3.93 -0.25
N THR A 15 -6.82 -3.09 -0.67
CA THR A 15 -6.59 -2.04 -1.67
C THR A 15 -7.37 -0.77 -1.31
N LEU A 16 -6.71 0.38 -1.34
CA LEU A 16 -7.38 1.68 -1.25
C LEU A 16 -7.74 2.16 -2.65
N SER A 17 -8.92 2.76 -2.81
CA SER A 17 -9.32 3.37 -4.09
C SER A 17 -9.55 4.87 -3.95
N ARG A 18 -9.23 5.61 -5.02
CA ARG A 18 -9.56 7.03 -5.20
C ARG A 18 -10.09 7.23 -6.62
N ARG A 19 -10.90 8.26 -6.81
CA ARG A 19 -11.28 8.76 -8.13
C ARG A 19 -10.79 10.18 -8.25
N CYS A 20 -10.08 10.47 -9.34
CA CYS A 20 -9.61 11.81 -9.61
C CYS A 20 -10.80 12.73 -9.88
N VAL A 21 -10.92 13.85 -9.17
CA VAL A 21 -12.08 14.75 -9.30
C VAL A 21 -11.85 15.88 -10.32
N GLN A 22 -10.61 16.08 -10.74
CA GLN A 22 -10.19 17.07 -11.72
C GLN A 22 -8.89 16.63 -12.39
N ASN A 23 -8.62 17.07 -13.62
CA ASN A 23 -7.34 16.80 -14.27
C ASN A 23 -6.20 17.34 -13.40
N THR A 24 -5.18 16.50 -13.17
CA THR A 24 -4.05 16.86 -12.32
C THR A 24 -2.79 16.15 -12.76
N VAL A 25 -1.66 16.52 -12.17
CA VAL A 25 -0.38 15.83 -12.31
C VAL A 25 0.06 15.38 -10.93
N LEU A 26 0.41 14.11 -10.77
CA LEU A 26 0.95 13.62 -9.51
C LEU A 26 2.30 14.30 -9.22
N PRO A 27 2.54 14.73 -7.97
CA PRO A 27 3.76 15.46 -7.62
C PRO A 27 5.03 14.63 -7.83
N ASN A 28 4.90 13.30 -7.76
CA ASN A 28 5.99 12.38 -8.01
C ASN A 28 5.79 11.72 -9.37
N GLY A 29 6.84 11.76 -10.21
CA GLY A 29 6.85 11.11 -11.52
C GLY A 29 6.17 11.89 -12.66
N ASN A 30 5.64 13.09 -12.41
CA ASN A 30 4.95 13.93 -13.41
C ASN A 30 3.86 13.17 -14.20
N ILE A 31 3.13 12.29 -13.51
CA ILE A 31 2.10 11.44 -14.12
C ILE A 31 0.82 12.26 -14.27
N VAL A 32 0.37 12.45 -15.51
CA VAL A 32 -0.91 13.09 -15.81
C VAL A 32 -2.05 12.14 -15.46
N VAL A 33 -3.03 12.64 -14.70
CA VAL A 33 -4.23 11.89 -14.31
C VAL A 33 -5.45 12.70 -14.69
N GLU A 34 -6.25 12.15 -15.60
CA GLU A 34 -7.50 12.77 -16.04
C GLU A 34 -8.59 12.63 -14.98
N LYS A 35 -9.53 13.58 -14.98
CA LYS A 35 -10.76 13.52 -14.19
C LYS A 35 -11.44 12.18 -14.41
N ASP A 36 -12.03 11.66 -13.34
CA ASP A 36 -12.74 10.37 -13.26
C ASP A 36 -11.87 9.12 -13.38
N THR A 37 -10.55 9.26 -13.59
CA THR A 37 -9.60 8.14 -13.47
C THR A 37 -9.65 7.54 -12.07
N LYS A 38 -9.77 6.20 -11.99
CA LYS A 38 -9.66 5.45 -10.73
C LYS A 38 -8.20 5.12 -10.44
N ILE A 39 -7.79 5.36 -9.20
CA ILE A 39 -6.45 5.05 -8.70
C ILE A 39 -6.61 4.00 -7.61
N PHE A 40 -5.82 2.94 -7.69
CA PHE A 40 -5.77 1.85 -6.73
C PHE A 40 -4.41 1.80 -6.07
N ILE A 41 -4.38 1.71 -4.74
CA ILE A 41 -3.17 1.59 -3.94
C ILE A 41 -3.17 0.17 -3.34
N PRO A 42 -2.25 -0.71 -3.79
CA PRO A 42 -2.24 -2.12 -3.42
C PRO A 42 -1.55 -2.31 -2.06
N VAL A 43 -2.30 -2.16 -0.96
CA VAL A 43 -1.76 -2.19 0.41
C VAL A 43 -1.25 -3.58 0.77
N TYR A 44 -2.02 -4.62 0.45
CA TYR A 44 -1.64 -6.00 0.76
C TYR A 44 -0.33 -6.36 0.05
N GLU A 45 -0.24 -6.06 -1.24
CA GLU A 45 0.93 -6.37 -2.06
C GLU A 45 2.17 -5.61 -1.58
N LEU A 46 2.03 -4.33 -1.22
CA LEU A 46 3.13 -3.55 -0.64
C LEU A 46 3.61 -4.13 0.70
N HIS A 47 2.69 -4.66 1.51
CA HIS A 47 3.03 -5.30 2.77
C HIS A 47 3.72 -6.67 2.59
N HIS A 48 3.54 -7.33 1.44
CA HIS A 48 4.11 -8.64 1.14
C HIS A 48 5.27 -8.58 0.12
N ASP A 49 5.70 -7.37 -0.26
CA ASP A 49 6.84 -7.18 -1.15
C ASP A 49 8.16 -7.31 -0.36
N GLU A 50 8.99 -8.28 -0.76
CA GLU A 50 10.30 -8.57 -0.17
C GLU A 50 11.24 -7.36 -0.14
N LYS A 51 11.06 -6.42 -1.07
CA LYS A 51 11.83 -5.17 -1.12
C LYS A 51 11.64 -4.33 0.15
N TYR A 52 10.45 -4.37 0.74
CA TYR A 52 10.12 -3.60 1.94
C TYR A 52 10.11 -4.48 3.19
N PHE A 53 9.78 -5.77 3.05
CA PHE A 53 9.69 -6.72 4.17
C PHE A 53 10.37 -8.05 3.82
N PRO A 54 11.64 -8.29 4.23
CA PRO A 54 12.34 -9.55 3.97
C PRO A 54 11.62 -10.75 4.61
N ASP A 55 11.47 -11.89 3.94
CA ASP A 55 10.59 -13.00 4.37
C ASP A 55 9.14 -12.55 4.67
N PRO A 56 8.43 -11.95 3.70
CA PRO A 56 7.19 -11.20 3.94
C PRO A 56 6.05 -12.08 4.45
N GLU A 57 6.05 -13.37 4.14
CA GLU A 57 5.03 -14.31 4.62
C GLU A 57 5.24 -14.75 6.08
N ALA A 58 6.44 -14.53 6.64
CA ALA A 58 6.76 -14.93 8.01
C ALA A 58 6.23 -13.91 9.02
N TYR A 59 5.46 -14.38 10.01
CA TYR A 59 5.05 -13.59 11.16
C TYR A 59 6.24 -13.34 12.09
N LYS A 60 6.77 -12.11 12.06
CA LYS A 60 7.94 -11.67 12.85
C LYS A 60 7.61 -10.41 13.67
N PRO A 61 7.01 -10.53 14.88
CA PRO A 61 6.63 -9.40 15.74
C PRO A 61 7.74 -8.38 16.01
N GLU A 62 8.99 -8.82 15.97
CA GLU A 62 10.22 -8.06 16.16
C GLU A 62 10.49 -7.03 15.05
N ARG A 63 9.87 -7.15 13.87
CA ARG A 63 10.00 -6.12 12.79
C ARG A 63 9.61 -4.72 13.24
N PHE A 64 8.71 -4.64 14.21
CA PHE A 64 8.15 -3.38 14.70
C PHE A 64 8.41 -3.18 16.20
N SER A 65 9.40 -3.85 16.77
CA SER A 65 9.85 -3.63 18.17
C SER A 65 10.94 -2.58 18.24
#